data_AF-A0A4Q6AFU3-F1
#
_entry.id   AF-A0A4Q6AFU3-F1
#
_cell.length_a   1.000
_cell.length_b   1.000
_cell.length_c   1.000
_cell.angle_alpha   90.00
_cell.angle_beta   90.00
_cell.angle_gamma   90.00
#
_symmetry.space_group_name_H-M   'P 1'
#
loop_
_entity.id
_entity.type
_entity.pdbx_description
1 polymer ?
#
loop_
_entity_poly.entity_id
_entity_poly.type
_entity_poly.pdbx_seq_one_letter_code
_entity_poly.pdbx_strand_id
1 'polypeptide(L)'
;MIPSSEKTIGYRKCYLLVFVLLVVQGFARAQRDQLVAGSAVTVNGFVGSKLNNAAVNRVFAQDVNRLVEPFRHRDEARCWQTEFWGKWFTSAILAYKYQPTAASKQILDKAVADLISTQTTDGYIGNYKTANLLDQWDIWGRKYCLLGLLDYYDITRDKKTLQAASALADNLLSDLASRGDTIVTKGNHRGMAASSVLEPLCLLYTRTANKKYLDAAIKSANWYLKEGVNNGFFLGVCGDARYICDFATAQTARCCVGCSSSCCRTSPCVP
;
A
#
# COMPACT_ATOMS: atom_id res chain seq x y z
N MET A 1 -6.19 -87.02 -25.09
CA MET A 1 -5.52 -86.84 -26.39
C MET A 1 -5.93 -85.46 -26.91
N ILE A 2 -5.02 -84.48 -26.83
CA ILE A 2 -5.05 -83.18 -27.57
C ILE A 2 -4.92 -83.55 -29.08
N PRO A 3 -5.36 -82.79 -30.13
CA PRO A 3 -5.45 -81.31 -30.29
C PRO A 3 -6.70 -80.74 -31.03
N SER A 4 -7.00 -79.44 -30.85
CA SER A 4 -6.77 -78.25 -31.73
C SER A 4 -7.79 -78.08 -32.87
N SER A 5 -8.66 -77.07 -32.85
CA SER A 5 -8.51 -75.68 -33.37
C SER A 5 -9.57 -75.52 -34.48
N GLU A 6 -10.40 -74.49 -34.59
CA GLU A 6 -10.09 -73.11 -34.97
C GLU A 6 -11.44 -72.35 -35.11
N LYS A 7 -11.43 -71.03 -34.82
CA LYS A 7 -12.12 -69.93 -35.56
C LYS A 7 -13.67 -69.83 -35.56
N THR A 8 -14.38 -68.69 -35.55
CA THR A 8 -14.23 -67.25 -35.17
C THR A 8 -15.61 -66.58 -35.42
N ILE A 9 -15.88 -65.42 -34.79
CA ILE A 9 -16.82 -64.32 -35.22
C ILE A 9 -18.34 -64.60 -35.03
N GLY A 10 -19.19 -63.71 -34.46
CA GLY A 10 -19.03 -62.38 -33.89
C GLY A 10 -20.39 -61.63 -33.69
N TYR A 11 -20.37 -60.69 -32.73
CA TYR A 11 -21.10 -59.41 -32.60
C TYR A 11 -22.63 -59.31 -32.33
N ARG A 12 -22.95 -58.68 -31.18
CA ARG A 12 -23.92 -57.56 -31.00
C ARG A 12 -23.70 -56.91 -29.61
N LYS A 13 -22.85 -55.88 -29.51
CA LYS A 13 -23.18 -54.43 -29.34
C LYS A 13 -24.26 -54.10 -28.29
N CYS A 14 -23.85 -53.50 -27.17
CA CYS A 14 -24.55 -52.41 -26.50
C CYS A 14 -23.52 -51.55 -25.75
N TYR A 15 -23.19 -50.40 -26.32
CA TYR A 15 -22.39 -49.35 -25.68
C TYR A 15 -23.34 -48.42 -24.94
N LEU A 16 -23.16 -48.25 -23.63
CA LEU A 16 -23.68 -47.09 -22.89
C LEU A 16 -22.49 -46.43 -22.20
N LEU A 17 -21.92 -45.43 -22.87
CA LEU A 17 -20.83 -44.60 -22.38
C LEU A 17 -21.46 -43.37 -21.71
N VAL A 18 -21.55 -43.38 -20.38
CA VAL A 18 -21.90 -42.19 -19.59
C VAL A 18 -20.61 -41.45 -19.25
N PHE A 19 -20.28 -40.42 -20.02
CA PHE A 19 -19.23 -39.46 -19.69
C PHE A 19 -19.76 -38.49 -18.63
N VAL A 20 -19.41 -38.70 -17.37
CA VAL A 20 -19.59 -37.68 -16.31
C VAL A 20 -18.43 -36.69 -16.44
N LEU A 21 -18.69 -35.53 -17.06
CA LEU A 21 -17.81 -34.36 -16.95
C LEU A 21 -17.90 -33.81 -15.52
N LEU A 22 -16.98 -34.22 -14.65
CA LEU A 22 -16.69 -33.51 -13.41
C LEU A 22 -15.96 -32.21 -13.77
N VAL A 23 -16.73 -31.15 -14.02
CA VAL A 23 -16.20 -29.79 -13.98
C VAL A 23 -15.83 -29.52 -12.53
N VAL A 24 -14.54 -29.64 -12.21
CA VAL A 24 -14.00 -29.14 -10.95
C VAL A 24 -14.06 -27.62 -11.03
N GLN A 25 -15.21 -27.05 -10.65
CA GLN A 25 -15.29 -25.64 -10.31
C GLN A 25 -14.47 -25.46 -9.05
N GLY A 26 -13.22 -25.00 -9.23
CA GLY A 26 -12.40 -24.48 -8.14
C GLY A 26 -13.05 -23.22 -7.61
N PHE A 27 -14.08 -23.35 -6.78
CA PHE A 27 -14.51 -22.27 -5.93
C PHE A 27 -13.36 -21.98 -4.97
N ALA A 28 -12.65 -20.87 -5.20
CA ALA A 28 -11.78 -20.30 -4.19
C ALA A 28 -12.65 -20.09 -2.93
N ARG A 29 -12.51 -20.99 -1.95
CA ARG A 29 -13.25 -20.89 -0.70
C ARG A 29 -12.79 -19.62 -0.02
N ALA A 30 -13.64 -18.60 0.00
CA ALA A 30 -13.38 -17.38 0.75
C ALA A 30 -13.07 -17.80 2.19
N GLN A 31 -11.80 -17.68 2.59
CA GLN A 31 -11.37 -18.06 3.92
C GLN A 31 -12.08 -17.14 4.90
N ARG A 32 -12.96 -17.70 5.74
CA ARG A 32 -13.62 -16.92 6.78
C ARG A 32 -12.55 -16.39 7.70
N ASP A 33 -12.46 -15.06 7.75
CA ASP A 33 -11.58 -14.35 8.67
C ASP A 33 -11.90 -14.81 10.10
N GLN A 34 -10.96 -15.53 10.72
CA GLN A 34 -11.10 -16.03 12.09
C GLN A 34 -10.78 -14.94 13.11
N LEU A 35 -10.28 -13.79 12.65
CA LEU A 35 -9.95 -12.67 13.50
C LEU A 35 -11.22 -11.86 13.78
N VAL A 36 -11.54 -11.72 15.06
CA VAL A 36 -12.61 -10.83 15.52
C VAL A 36 -11.99 -9.45 15.75
N ALA A 37 -12.72 -8.38 15.40
CA ALA A 37 -12.28 -7.03 15.73
C ALA A 37 -12.07 -6.93 17.25
N GLY A 38 -10.87 -6.55 17.67
CA GLY A 38 -10.55 -6.38 19.08
C GLY A 38 -11.44 -5.31 19.71
N SER A 39 -11.83 -5.51 20.98
CA SER A 39 -12.48 -4.48 21.78
C SER A 39 -11.50 -3.33 22.03
N ALA A 40 -12.00 -2.08 22.06
CA ALA A 40 -11.19 -0.93 22.44
C ALA A 40 -10.63 -1.13 23.87
N VAL A 41 -9.31 -1.04 24.03
CA VAL A 41 -8.62 -1.20 25.32
C VAL A 41 -8.04 0.13 25.75
N THR A 42 -8.25 0.50 27.02
CA THR A 42 -7.52 1.60 27.66
C THR A 42 -6.34 1.05 28.43
N VAL A 43 -5.13 1.50 28.10
CA VAL A 43 -3.91 1.15 28.81
C VAL A 43 -3.70 2.15 29.93
N ASN A 44 -3.71 1.65 31.18
CA ASN A 44 -3.56 2.46 32.39
C ASN A 44 -2.18 2.27 33.05
N GLY A 45 -1.95 2.93 34.18
CA GLY A 45 -0.74 2.79 34.99
C GLY A 45 0.51 3.39 34.33
N PHE A 46 1.67 2.79 34.59
CA PHE A 46 2.95 3.30 34.08
C PHE A 46 2.97 3.38 32.54
N VAL A 47 2.55 2.32 31.84
CA VAL A 47 2.54 2.31 30.36
C VAL A 47 1.55 3.34 29.82
N GLY A 48 0.34 3.40 30.39
CA GLY A 48 -0.67 4.40 30.02
C GLY A 48 -0.17 5.83 30.14
N SER A 49 0.50 6.15 31.25
CA SER A 49 1.07 7.50 31.46
C SER A 49 2.21 7.81 30.48
N LYS A 50 3.05 6.83 30.12
CA LYS A 50 4.09 7.02 29.08
C LYS A 50 3.50 7.24 27.70
N LEU A 51 2.45 6.50 27.32
CA LEU A 51 1.74 6.70 26.06
C LEU A 51 1.09 8.09 26.00
N ASN A 52 0.40 8.51 27.07
CA ASN A 52 -0.19 9.84 27.16
C ASN A 52 0.87 10.94 27.05
N ASN A 53 1.99 10.81 27.77
CA ASN A 53 3.08 11.78 27.70
C ASN A 53 3.73 11.84 26.32
N ALA A 54 3.85 10.71 25.61
CA ALA A 54 4.33 10.68 24.24
C ALA A 54 3.34 11.38 23.29
N ALA A 55 2.04 11.10 23.43
CA ALA A 55 1.02 11.77 22.62
C ALA A 55 1.03 13.29 22.83
N VAL A 56 0.96 13.76 24.08
CA VAL A 56 0.85 15.19 24.40
C VAL A 56 2.17 15.94 24.14
N ASN A 57 3.28 15.47 24.72
CA ASN A 57 4.53 16.25 24.76
C ASN A 57 5.47 15.97 23.59
N ARG A 58 5.19 14.95 22.77
CA ARG A 58 6.04 14.62 21.60
C ARG A 58 5.24 14.73 20.31
N VAL A 59 4.12 14.02 20.19
CA VAL A 59 3.35 13.96 18.95
C VAL A 59 2.61 15.27 18.71
N PHE A 60 1.71 15.69 19.60
CA PHE A 60 0.91 16.90 19.41
C PHE A 60 1.65 18.21 19.76
N ALA A 61 2.85 18.13 20.33
CA ALA A 61 3.73 19.28 20.55
C ALA A 61 4.62 19.63 19.34
N GLN A 62 4.55 18.88 18.23
CA GLN A 62 5.30 19.21 17.01
C GLN A 62 4.75 20.48 16.35
N ASP A 63 5.65 21.26 15.76
CA ASP A 63 5.29 22.42 14.94
C ASP A 63 4.90 21.98 13.52
N VAL A 64 3.60 22.08 13.23
CA VAL A 64 3.03 21.77 11.92
C VAL A 64 3.64 22.63 10.81
N ASN A 65 3.86 23.92 11.06
CA ASN A 65 4.39 24.82 10.03
C ASN A 65 5.79 24.36 9.63
N ARG A 66 6.64 24.02 10.61
CA ARG A 66 7.98 23.48 10.35
C ARG A 66 7.95 22.18 9.55
N LEU A 67 6.99 21.30 9.80
CA LEU A 67 6.85 20.03 9.07
C LEU A 67 6.37 20.23 7.63
N VAL A 68 5.53 21.24 7.38
CA VAL A 68 5.01 21.56 6.04
C VAL A 68 5.98 22.44 5.25
N GLU A 69 6.85 23.20 5.92
CA GLU A 69 7.74 24.17 5.28
C GLU A 69 8.53 23.63 4.08
N PRO A 70 9.14 22.41 4.13
CA PRO A 70 9.85 21.88 2.97
C PRO A 70 8.99 21.78 1.71
N PHE A 71 7.68 21.50 1.83
CA PHE A 71 6.78 21.35 0.69
C PHE A 71 6.46 22.68 -0.01
N ARG A 72 6.76 23.81 0.63
CA ARG A 72 6.58 25.16 0.04
C ARG A 72 7.73 25.51 -0.92
N HIS A 73 8.84 24.80 -0.84
CA HIS A 73 10.04 25.00 -1.64
C HIS A 73 10.26 23.81 -2.57
N ARG A 74 10.68 24.06 -3.82
CA ARG A 74 10.90 23.01 -4.84
C ARG A 74 12.32 23.00 -5.36
N ASP A 75 13.26 23.01 -4.44
CA ASP A 75 14.71 23.12 -4.69
C ASP A 75 15.51 21.89 -4.22
N GLU A 76 14.86 20.91 -3.58
CA GLU A 76 15.50 19.67 -3.12
C GLU A 76 15.88 18.76 -4.29
N ALA A 77 16.92 17.96 -4.11
CA ALA A 77 17.45 17.04 -5.12
C ALA A 77 17.95 15.70 -4.57
N ARG A 78 18.11 15.57 -3.25
CA ARG A 78 18.91 14.50 -2.62
C ARG A 78 18.38 13.99 -1.29
N CYS A 79 17.74 14.82 -0.46
CA CYS A 79 17.39 14.44 0.91
C CYS A 79 15.91 14.03 1.05
N TRP A 80 15.56 13.51 2.22
CA TRP A 80 14.26 12.92 2.55
C TRP A 80 13.37 13.81 3.42
N GLN A 81 13.51 15.14 3.31
CA GLN A 81 12.88 16.11 4.23
C GLN A 81 11.36 15.94 4.37
N THR A 82 10.66 15.60 3.28
CA THR A 82 9.21 15.45 3.25
C THR A 82 8.70 14.21 3.98
N GLU A 83 9.57 13.24 4.32
CA GLU A 83 9.14 12.04 5.06
C GLU A 83 8.64 12.39 6.47
N PHE A 84 9.21 13.44 7.08
CA PHE A 84 8.98 13.77 8.48
C PHE A 84 7.53 14.13 8.74
N TRP A 85 6.90 14.86 7.82
CA TRP A 85 5.47 15.18 7.90
C TRP A 85 4.62 13.91 7.96
N GLY A 86 4.79 12.98 7.01
CA GLY A 86 3.90 11.80 6.98
C GLY A 86 4.22 10.75 8.05
N LYS A 87 5.49 10.58 8.45
CA LYS A 87 5.84 9.75 9.61
C LYS A 87 5.20 10.29 10.90
N TRP A 88 5.30 11.60 11.11
CA TRP A 88 4.65 12.24 12.25
C TRP A 88 3.13 12.13 12.14
N PHE A 89 2.54 12.46 11.00
CA PHE A 89 1.10 12.54 10.83
C PHE A 89 0.40 11.19 11.01
N THR A 90 0.95 10.12 10.44
CA THR A 90 0.43 8.75 10.66
C THR A 90 0.47 8.36 12.15
N SER A 91 1.53 8.75 12.88
CA SER A 91 1.58 8.56 14.34
C SER A 91 0.56 9.42 15.10
N ALA A 92 0.30 10.64 14.64
CA ALA A 92 -0.69 11.56 15.22
C ALA A 92 -2.12 11.05 15.02
N ILE A 93 -2.43 10.45 13.87
CA ILE A 93 -3.71 9.79 13.62
C ILE A 93 -3.92 8.60 14.56
N LEU A 94 -2.90 7.78 14.81
CA LEU A 94 -2.99 6.68 15.77
C LEU A 94 -3.24 7.19 17.19
N ALA A 95 -2.51 8.22 17.62
CA ALA A 95 -2.72 8.86 18.92
C ALA A 95 -4.13 9.46 19.05
N TYR A 96 -4.62 10.12 18.00
CA TYR A 96 -5.98 10.66 17.94
C TYR A 96 -7.05 9.56 18.00
N LYS A 97 -6.89 8.47 17.26
CA LYS A 97 -7.82 7.32 17.30
C LYS A 97 -7.88 6.69 18.70
N TYR A 98 -6.77 6.70 19.44
CA TYR A 98 -6.70 6.19 20.81
C TYR A 98 -7.37 7.13 21.82
N GLN A 99 -7.12 8.44 21.72
CA GLN A 99 -7.69 9.44 22.62
C GLN A 99 -8.10 10.70 21.86
N PRO A 100 -9.30 10.72 21.25
CA PRO A 100 -9.73 11.83 20.41
C PRO A 100 -10.07 13.06 21.25
N THR A 101 -9.51 14.21 20.90
CA THR A 101 -9.85 15.51 21.50
C THR A 101 -10.05 16.56 20.41
N ALA A 102 -10.81 17.61 20.70
CA ALA A 102 -11.00 18.71 19.74
C ALA A 102 -9.67 19.40 19.38
N ALA A 103 -8.77 19.55 20.37
CA ALA A 103 -7.46 20.17 20.16
C ALA A 103 -6.56 19.33 19.23
N SER A 104 -6.48 18.01 19.43
CA SER A 104 -5.70 17.14 18.54
C SER A 104 -6.32 17.09 17.14
N LYS A 105 -7.66 17.11 17.02
CA LYS A 105 -8.33 17.21 15.72
C LYS A 105 -7.96 18.51 14.98
N GLN A 106 -7.97 19.67 15.65
CA GLN A 106 -7.58 20.94 15.04
C GLN A 106 -6.14 20.93 14.50
N ILE A 107 -5.21 20.29 15.21
CA ILE A 107 -3.81 20.12 14.74
C ILE A 107 -3.77 19.27 13.46
N LEU A 108 -4.51 18.15 13.43
CA LEU A 108 -4.59 17.29 12.26
C LEU A 108 -5.20 18.02 11.06
N ASP A 109 -6.27 18.79 11.29
CA ASP A 109 -7.00 19.53 10.25
C ASP A 109 -6.11 20.59 9.62
N LYS A 110 -5.39 21.34 10.46
CA LYS A 110 -4.39 22.30 10.00
C LYS A 110 -3.29 21.62 9.19
N ALA A 111 -2.72 20.52 9.69
CA ALA A 111 -1.63 19.84 9.01
C ALA A 111 -2.01 19.31 7.62
N VAL A 112 -3.22 18.78 7.46
CA VAL A 112 -3.73 18.33 6.16
C VAL A 112 -4.05 19.50 5.25
N ALA A 113 -4.73 20.54 5.75
CA ALA A 113 -5.03 21.72 4.97
C ALA A 113 -3.75 22.41 4.44
N ASP A 114 -2.76 22.56 5.31
CA ASP A 114 -1.47 23.17 4.96
C ASP A 114 -0.70 22.31 3.94
N LEU A 115 -0.69 20.98 4.08
CA LEU A 115 -0.05 20.10 3.08
C LEU A 115 -0.78 20.18 1.73
N ILE A 116 -2.11 20.10 1.72
CA ILE A 116 -2.88 20.18 0.47
C ILE A 116 -2.68 21.54 -0.21
N SER A 117 -2.47 22.61 0.57
CA SER A 117 -2.18 23.95 0.02
C SER A 117 -0.89 24.02 -0.81
N THR A 118 0.05 23.07 -0.63
CA THR A 118 1.30 23.03 -1.41
C THR A 118 1.19 22.16 -2.67
N GLN A 119 0.05 21.49 -2.87
CA GLN A 119 -0.19 20.64 -4.03
C GLN A 119 -0.15 21.49 -5.31
N THR A 120 0.63 21.03 -6.27
CA THR A 120 0.66 21.61 -7.63
C THR A 120 -0.63 21.34 -8.39
N THR A 121 -0.84 22.07 -9.47
CA THR A 121 -1.97 21.87 -10.39
C THR A 121 -1.99 20.49 -11.05
N ASP A 122 -0.82 19.87 -11.27
CA ASP A 122 -0.67 18.52 -11.80
C ASP A 122 -0.70 17.43 -10.72
N GLY A 123 -0.93 17.80 -9.45
CA GLY A 123 -1.17 16.87 -8.34
C GLY A 123 0.07 16.52 -7.51
N TYR A 124 1.28 16.91 -7.93
CA TYR A 124 2.50 16.71 -7.16
C TYR A 124 2.44 17.36 -5.77
N ILE A 125 2.80 16.59 -4.75
CA ILE A 125 3.06 17.00 -3.36
C ILE A 125 4.42 16.43 -2.99
N GLY A 126 5.39 17.32 -2.82
CA GLY A 126 6.77 17.04 -2.47
C GLY A 126 7.59 18.32 -2.63
N ASN A 127 8.91 18.21 -2.46
CA ASN A 127 9.82 19.36 -2.47
C ASN A 127 10.96 19.24 -3.50
N TYR A 128 10.93 18.21 -4.35
CA TYR A 128 11.99 18.00 -5.34
C TYR A 128 11.84 18.96 -6.51
N LYS A 129 12.99 19.44 -7.01
CA LYS A 129 13.06 20.17 -8.27
C LYS A 129 12.66 19.28 -9.44
N THR A 130 12.08 19.87 -10.49
CA THR A 130 11.57 19.16 -11.67
C THR A 130 12.59 18.20 -12.30
N ALA A 131 13.86 18.61 -12.33
CA ALA A 131 14.95 17.81 -12.90
C ALA A 131 15.25 16.52 -12.10
N ASN A 132 14.79 16.41 -10.86
CA ASN A 132 15.07 15.30 -9.94
C ASN A 132 13.82 14.57 -9.47
N LEU A 133 12.67 14.83 -10.09
CA LEU A 133 11.49 14.02 -9.86
C LEU A 133 11.80 12.55 -10.16
N LEU A 134 11.29 11.66 -9.30
CA LEU A 134 11.52 10.21 -9.29
C LEU A 134 12.92 9.76 -8.84
N ASP A 135 13.84 10.68 -8.57
CA ASP A 135 15.17 10.34 -8.08
C ASP A 135 15.23 10.28 -6.54
N GLN A 136 16.29 9.66 -6.03
CA GLN A 136 16.66 9.69 -4.62
C GLN A 136 15.50 9.30 -3.68
N TRP A 137 14.95 10.27 -2.93
CA TRP A 137 13.89 10.06 -1.94
C TRP A 137 12.56 10.69 -2.34
N ASP A 138 12.38 11.12 -3.59
CA ASP A 138 11.14 11.78 -4.02
C ASP A 138 9.91 10.85 -3.86
N ILE A 139 9.95 9.66 -4.46
CA ILE A 139 8.84 8.67 -4.35
C ILE A 139 8.59 8.28 -2.88
N TRP A 140 9.65 8.21 -2.07
CA TRP A 140 9.56 7.92 -0.64
C TRP A 140 8.82 9.03 0.12
N GLY A 141 9.11 10.29 -0.17
CA GLY A 141 8.38 11.45 0.32
C GLY A 141 6.91 11.44 -0.08
N ARG A 142 6.63 11.25 -1.39
CA ARG A 142 5.26 11.17 -1.92
C ARG A 142 4.45 10.06 -1.24
N LYS A 143 5.06 8.90 -0.99
CA LYS A 143 4.44 7.77 -0.28
C LYS A 143 3.98 8.14 1.13
N TYR A 144 4.78 8.86 1.90
CA TYR A 144 4.37 9.29 3.24
C TYR A 144 3.24 10.33 3.21
N CYS A 145 3.21 11.19 2.20
CA CYS A 145 2.09 12.10 1.98
C CYS A 145 0.81 11.33 1.68
N LEU A 146 0.88 10.34 0.77
CA LEU A 146 -0.25 9.47 0.46
C LEU A 146 -0.77 8.75 1.70
N LEU A 147 0.10 8.13 2.49
CA LEU A 147 -0.30 7.45 3.73
C LEU A 147 -0.99 8.39 4.70
N GLY A 148 -0.44 9.58 4.95
CA GLY A 148 -1.04 10.55 5.86
C GLY A 148 -2.40 11.07 5.38
N LEU A 149 -2.54 11.39 4.09
CA LEU A 149 -3.81 11.83 3.50
C LEU A 149 -4.87 10.72 3.57
N LEU A 150 -4.49 9.47 3.30
CA LEU A 150 -5.39 8.32 3.38
C LEU A 150 -5.83 8.03 4.83
N ASP A 151 -4.92 8.13 5.79
CA ASP A 151 -5.21 7.98 7.22
C ASP A 151 -6.19 9.05 7.72
N TYR A 152 -6.04 10.29 7.25
CA TYR A 152 -6.98 11.37 7.56
C TYR A 152 -8.36 11.14 6.91
N TYR A 153 -8.39 10.72 5.66
CA TYR A 153 -9.64 10.36 4.97
C TYR A 153 -10.39 9.27 5.73
N ASP A 154 -9.69 8.29 6.31
CA ASP A 154 -10.37 7.20 7.02
C ASP A 154 -11.11 7.65 8.27
N ILE A 155 -10.62 8.69 8.97
CA ILE A 155 -11.28 9.22 10.17
C ILE A 155 -12.28 10.34 9.88
N THR A 156 -12.18 11.01 8.74
CA THR A 156 -13.03 12.18 8.42
C THR A 156 -14.00 11.96 7.28
N ARG A 157 -13.69 11.02 6.38
CA ARG A 157 -14.35 10.86 5.07
C ARG A 157 -14.34 12.12 4.22
N ASP A 158 -13.38 13.02 4.43
CA ASP A 158 -13.25 14.24 3.64
C ASP A 158 -12.85 13.94 2.19
N LYS A 159 -13.79 14.19 1.27
CA LYS A 159 -13.60 13.94 -0.16
C LYS A 159 -12.47 14.79 -0.75
N LYS A 160 -12.21 15.99 -0.22
CA LYS A 160 -11.11 16.84 -0.72
C LYS A 160 -9.76 16.20 -0.43
N THR A 161 -9.58 15.66 0.77
CA THR A 161 -8.38 14.89 1.11
C THR A 161 -8.19 13.68 0.20
N LEU A 162 -9.25 12.90 -0.06
CA LEU A 162 -9.16 11.75 -0.97
C LEU A 162 -8.82 12.18 -2.40
N GLN A 163 -9.38 13.28 -2.88
CA GLN A 163 -9.07 13.86 -4.19
C GLN A 163 -7.60 14.28 -4.27
N ALA A 164 -7.07 14.94 -3.24
CA ALA A 164 -5.66 15.32 -3.18
C ALA A 164 -4.72 14.10 -3.19
N ALA A 165 -5.06 13.04 -2.44
CA ALA A 165 -4.32 11.78 -2.47
C ALA A 165 -4.37 11.12 -3.85
N SER A 166 -5.53 11.11 -4.50
CA SER A 166 -5.69 10.62 -5.87
C SER A 166 -4.86 11.41 -6.87
N ALA A 167 -4.88 12.74 -6.82
CA ALA A 167 -4.09 13.59 -7.71
C ALA A 167 -2.58 13.36 -7.51
N LEU A 168 -2.11 13.17 -6.28
CA LEU A 168 -0.72 12.83 -5.98
C LEU A 168 -0.31 11.47 -6.56
N ALA A 169 -1.16 10.45 -6.41
CA ALA A 169 -0.90 9.13 -6.97
C ALA A 169 -0.91 9.18 -8.51
N ASP A 170 -1.84 9.92 -9.09
CA ASP A 170 -1.97 10.09 -10.55
C ASP A 170 -0.75 10.78 -11.14
N ASN A 171 -0.27 11.84 -10.47
CA ASN A 171 0.95 12.54 -10.82
C ASN A 171 2.16 11.59 -10.83
N LEU A 172 2.36 10.80 -9.77
CA LEU A 172 3.45 9.81 -9.70
C LEU A 172 3.38 8.79 -10.84
N LEU A 173 2.20 8.24 -11.11
CA LEU A 173 2.03 7.25 -12.18
C LEU A 173 2.26 7.87 -13.57
N SER A 174 1.84 9.12 -13.77
CA SER A 174 2.10 9.89 -14.99
C SER A 174 3.58 10.17 -15.19
N ASP A 175 4.29 10.61 -14.14
CA ASP A 175 5.74 10.84 -14.18
C ASP A 175 6.48 9.57 -14.60
N LEU A 176 6.14 8.42 -14.02
CA LEU A 176 6.73 7.12 -14.36
C LEU A 176 6.43 6.71 -15.80
N ALA A 177 5.16 6.84 -16.22
CA ALA A 177 4.75 6.49 -17.58
C ALA A 177 5.47 7.35 -18.63
N SER A 178 5.61 8.65 -18.38
CA SER A 178 6.25 9.58 -19.32
C SER A 178 7.73 9.26 -19.58
N ARG A 179 8.41 8.62 -18.61
CA ARG A 179 9.82 8.22 -18.71
C ARG A 179 10.02 6.75 -19.08
N GLY A 180 8.95 5.98 -19.26
CA GLY A 180 9.03 4.52 -19.45
C GLY A 180 9.56 3.77 -18.22
N ASP A 181 9.48 4.40 -17.05
CA ASP A 181 10.04 3.89 -15.80
C ASP A 181 9.04 3.01 -15.04
N THR A 182 9.56 2.23 -14.09
CA THR A 182 8.74 1.47 -13.13
C THR A 182 9.16 1.84 -11.71
N ILE A 183 8.21 1.84 -10.76
CA ILE A 183 8.46 2.20 -9.35
C ILE A 183 9.72 1.53 -8.79
N VAL A 184 9.86 0.24 -9.07
CA VAL A 184 10.94 -0.64 -8.60
C VAL A 184 12.33 -0.30 -9.16
N THR A 185 12.42 0.47 -10.26
CA THR A 185 13.71 0.88 -10.84
C THR A 185 14.18 2.24 -10.30
N LYS A 186 13.43 2.83 -9.35
CA LYS A 186 13.65 4.20 -8.86
C LYS A 186 14.03 4.30 -7.39
N GLY A 187 14.56 5.46 -7.04
CA GLY A 187 14.91 5.81 -5.67
C GLY A 187 16.05 4.99 -5.07
N ASN A 188 16.21 5.14 -3.75
CA ASN A 188 17.31 4.55 -3.01
C ASN A 188 17.14 3.06 -2.69
N HIS A 189 18.25 2.41 -2.34
CA HIS A 189 18.31 0.99 -1.96
C HIS A 189 17.77 0.05 -3.04
N ARG A 190 18.16 0.29 -4.30
CA ARG A 190 17.77 -0.53 -5.47
C ARG A 190 16.26 -0.71 -5.60
N GLY A 191 15.49 0.39 -5.49
CA GLY A 191 14.04 0.32 -5.64
C GLY A 191 13.25 0.12 -4.35
N MET A 192 13.89 -0.27 -3.25
CA MET A 192 13.19 -0.66 -2.03
C MET A 192 12.42 0.50 -1.39
N ALA A 193 13.05 1.67 -1.28
CA ALA A 193 12.39 2.84 -0.73
C ALA A 193 11.17 3.23 -1.60
N ALA A 194 11.37 3.38 -2.91
CA ALA A 194 10.31 3.76 -3.84
C ALA A 194 9.13 2.79 -3.81
N SER A 195 9.39 1.50 -3.76
CA SER A 195 8.36 0.47 -3.82
C SER A 195 7.50 0.33 -2.58
N SER A 196 7.90 0.93 -1.45
CA SER A 196 7.00 1.05 -0.30
C SER A 196 5.73 1.87 -0.63
N VAL A 197 5.70 2.60 -1.76
CA VAL A 197 4.50 3.28 -2.29
C VAL A 197 3.40 2.29 -2.72
N LEU A 198 3.69 0.99 -2.82
CA LEU A 198 2.67 0.00 -3.11
C LEU A 198 1.57 0.04 -2.06
N GLU A 199 1.89 0.13 -0.76
CA GLU A 199 0.90 0.23 0.33
C GLU A 199 -0.15 1.33 0.09
N PRO A 200 0.21 2.61 -0.08
CA PRO A 200 -0.79 3.64 -0.35
C PRO A 200 -1.54 3.45 -1.68
N LEU A 201 -0.95 2.87 -2.73
CA LEU A 201 -1.69 2.56 -3.97
C LEU A 201 -2.77 1.49 -3.74
N CYS A 202 -2.44 0.44 -2.99
CA CYS A 202 -3.35 -0.62 -2.58
C CYS A 202 -4.50 -0.03 -1.73
N LEU A 203 -4.17 0.83 -0.78
CA LEU A 203 -5.14 1.54 0.06
C LEU A 203 -6.04 2.51 -0.73
N LEU A 204 -5.48 3.20 -1.72
CA LEU A 204 -6.24 4.10 -2.57
C LEU A 204 -7.22 3.34 -3.46
N TYR A 205 -6.84 2.18 -4.00
CA TYR A 205 -7.77 1.28 -4.69
C TYR A 205 -8.93 0.87 -3.80
N THR A 206 -8.69 0.45 -2.56
CA THR A 206 -9.79 0.01 -1.68
C THR A 206 -10.76 1.14 -1.30
N ARG A 207 -10.33 2.40 -1.39
CA ARG A 207 -11.16 3.59 -1.10
C ARG A 207 -11.85 4.18 -2.32
N THR A 208 -11.30 3.95 -3.52
CA THR A 208 -11.79 4.58 -4.77
C THR A 208 -12.37 3.58 -5.77
N ALA A 209 -12.11 2.28 -5.60
CA ALA A 209 -12.33 1.22 -6.60
C ALA A 209 -11.68 1.47 -7.97
N ASN A 210 -10.75 2.44 -8.07
CA ASN A 210 -10.10 2.77 -9.33
C ASN A 210 -8.96 1.78 -9.61
N LYS A 211 -9.20 0.88 -10.57
CA LYS A 211 -8.30 -0.23 -10.90
C LYS A 211 -6.89 0.20 -11.28
N LYS A 212 -6.68 1.42 -11.80
CA LYS A 212 -5.35 1.90 -12.17
C LYS A 212 -4.33 1.83 -11.03
N TYR A 213 -4.77 2.06 -9.79
CA TYR A 213 -3.89 1.98 -8.62
C TYR A 213 -3.53 0.54 -8.28
N LEU A 214 -4.49 -0.38 -8.40
CA LEU A 214 -4.26 -1.81 -8.23
C LEU A 214 -3.34 -2.35 -9.33
N ASP A 215 -3.56 -1.96 -10.58
CA ASP A 215 -2.76 -2.40 -11.72
C ASP A 215 -1.31 -1.93 -11.59
N ALA A 216 -1.08 -0.70 -11.12
CA ALA A 216 0.26 -0.18 -10.83
C ALA A 216 0.95 -0.97 -9.69
N ALA A 217 0.22 -1.32 -8.63
CA ALA A 217 0.73 -2.13 -7.54
C ALA A 217 1.07 -3.56 -8.00
N ILE A 218 0.18 -4.20 -8.78
CA ILE A 218 0.39 -5.53 -9.36
C ILE A 218 1.58 -5.53 -10.30
N LYS A 219 1.70 -4.54 -11.19
CA LYS A 219 2.85 -4.41 -12.10
C LYS A 219 4.17 -4.40 -11.34
N SER A 220 4.23 -3.63 -10.25
CA SER A 220 5.42 -3.53 -9.40
C SER A 220 5.69 -4.82 -8.63
N ALA A 221 4.65 -5.47 -8.08
CA ALA A 221 4.77 -6.76 -7.40
C ALA A 221 5.23 -7.89 -8.32
N ASN A 222 4.72 -7.93 -9.57
CA ASN A 222 5.16 -8.90 -10.57
C ASN A 222 6.63 -8.73 -10.94
N TRP A 223 7.09 -7.48 -11.04
CA TRP A 223 8.52 -7.21 -11.23
C TRP A 223 9.35 -7.75 -10.07
N TYR A 224 8.89 -7.58 -8.82
CA TYR A 224 9.60 -8.13 -7.66
C TYR A 224 9.73 -9.65 -7.67
N LEU A 225 8.66 -10.35 -7.99
CA LEU A 225 8.69 -11.81 -8.08
C LEU A 225 9.68 -12.25 -9.16
N LYS A 226 9.69 -11.56 -10.30
CA LYS A 226 10.54 -11.90 -11.43
C LYS A 226 12.02 -11.56 -11.20
N GLU A 227 12.33 -10.36 -10.71
CA GLU A 227 13.70 -9.83 -10.69
C GLU A 227 14.29 -9.80 -9.28
N GLY A 228 13.47 -9.57 -8.25
CA GLY A 228 13.92 -9.52 -6.86
C GLY A 228 14.14 -10.91 -6.25
N VAL A 229 13.16 -11.81 -6.42
CA VAL A 229 13.16 -13.15 -5.83
C VAL A 229 13.95 -14.14 -6.68
N ASN A 230 13.64 -14.25 -7.98
CA ASN A 230 14.27 -15.28 -8.81
C ASN A 230 15.75 -14.99 -9.13
N ASN A 231 16.14 -13.71 -9.18
CA ASN A 231 17.51 -13.31 -9.51
C ASN A 231 18.33 -12.86 -8.28
N GLY A 232 17.76 -12.95 -7.07
CA GLY A 232 18.44 -12.56 -5.82
C GLY A 232 18.81 -11.07 -5.73
N PHE A 233 18.18 -10.21 -6.55
CA PHE A 233 18.54 -8.78 -6.65
C PHE A 233 18.02 -7.93 -5.48
N PHE A 234 17.19 -8.52 -4.61
CA PHE A 234 16.59 -7.86 -3.45
C PHE A 234 17.54 -7.87 -2.22
N LEU A 235 18.63 -7.11 -2.32
CA LEU A 235 19.66 -6.98 -1.26
C LEU A 235 19.86 -5.52 -0.85
N GLY A 236 18.76 -4.83 -0.52
CA GLY A 236 18.79 -3.51 0.10
C GLY A 236 18.17 -3.55 1.49
N VAL A 237 18.60 -2.67 2.37
CA VAL A 237 17.88 -2.30 3.59
C VAL A 237 17.72 -0.78 3.54
N CYS A 238 16.50 -0.25 3.64
CA CYS A 238 16.24 1.17 3.88
C CYS A 238 16.46 1.48 5.36
N GLY A 239 17.71 1.39 5.81
CA GLY A 239 18.10 1.59 7.21
C GLY A 239 19.41 0.89 7.53
N ASP A 240 19.92 1.13 8.73
CA ASP A 240 21.12 0.46 9.25
C ASP A 240 21.01 -1.08 9.09
N ALA A 241 22.00 -1.70 8.46
CA ALA A 241 22.06 -3.12 8.08
C ALA A 241 21.93 -4.11 9.24
N ARG A 242 21.84 -3.61 10.48
CA ARG A 242 21.56 -4.40 11.69
C ARG A 242 20.08 -4.76 11.86
N TYR A 243 19.15 -4.14 11.13
CA TYR A 243 17.72 -4.44 11.20
C TYR A 243 17.21 -5.08 9.89
N ILE A 244 17.26 -6.41 9.83
CA ILE A 244 16.95 -7.26 8.67
C ILE A 244 15.47 -7.19 8.20
N CYS A 245 14.58 -6.60 8.98
CA CYS A 245 13.19 -6.30 8.60
C CYS A 245 12.99 -4.79 8.50
N ASP A 246 13.49 -4.20 7.43
CA ASP A 246 13.31 -2.77 7.16
C ASP A 246 11.81 -2.40 6.98
N PHE A 247 11.44 -1.21 7.45
CA PHE A 247 10.11 -0.60 7.36
C PHE A 247 9.54 -0.66 5.93
N ALA A 248 10.36 -0.43 4.91
CA ALA A 248 9.93 -0.52 3.52
C ALA A 248 9.50 -1.95 3.14
N THR A 249 10.25 -2.96 3.61
CA THR A 249 9.93 -4.38 3.41
C THR A 249 8.64 -4.76 4.13
N ALA A 250 8.46 -4.35 5.39
CA ALA A 250 7.25 -4.64 6.16
C ALA A 250 6.00 -4.02 5.53
N GLN A 251 6.09 -2.80 5.01
CA GLN A 251 4.97 -2.14 4.33
C GLN A 251 4.65 -2.73 2.96
N THR A 252 5.68 -3.08 2.20
CA THR A 252 5.50 -3.78 0.92
C THR A 252 4.81 -5.12 1.14
N ALA A 253 5.28 -5.90 2.12
CA ALA A 253 4.63 -7.15 2.52
C ALA A 253 3.19 -6.93 3.02
N ARG A 254 2.94 -5.88 3.80
CA ARG A 254 1.59 -5.51 4.25
C ARG A 254 0.66 -5.19 3.07
N CYS A 255 1.11 -4.49 2.02
CA CYS A 255 0.26 -4.34 0.81
C CYS A 255 -0.08 -5.72 0.25
N CYS A 256 0.90 -6.60 0.03
CA CYS A 256 0.65 -7.90 -0.60
C CYS A 256 -0.45 -8.70 0.13
N VAL A 257 -0.45 -8.65 1.47
CA VAL A 257 -1.48 -9.29 2.31
C VAL A 257 -2.81 -8.48 2.33
N GLY A 258 -2.74 -7.15 2.35
CA GLY A 258 -3.93 -6.28 2.34
C GLY A 258 -4.71 -6.33 1.03
N CYS A 259 -4.02 -6.42 -0.11
CA CYS A 259 -4.62 -6.56 -1.43
C CYS A 259 -5.32 -7.91 -1.60
N SER A 260 -4.71 -9.01 -1.16
CA SER A 260 -5.33 -10.34 -1.27
C SER A 260 -6.64 -10.41 -0.47
N SER A 261 -6.65 -9.87 0.75
CA SER A 261 -7.85 -9.82 1.60
C SER A 261 -8.93 -8.86 1.10
N SER A 262 -8.57 -7.81 0.35
CA SER A 262 -9.53 -6.86 -0.23
C SER A 262 -10.10 -7.36 -1.56
N CYS A 263 -9.27 -7.98 -2.42
CA CYS A 263 -9.72 -8.63 -3.67
C CYS A 263 -10.73 -9.76 -3.39
N CYS A 264 -10.57 -10.50 -2.28
CA CYS A 264 -11.56 -11.49 -1.83
C CYS A 264 -12.93 -10.88 -1.46
N ARG A 265 -13.01 -9.59 -1.12
CA ARG A 265 -14.27 -8.91 -0.77
C ARG A 265 -14.96 -8.25 -1.97
N THR A 266 -14.25 -8.00 -3.06
CA THR A 266 -14.77 -7.30 -4.25
C THR A 266 -15.36 -8.21 -5.32
N SER A 267 -15.40 -9.54 -5.11
CA SER A 267 -16.18 -10.43 -5.98
C SER A 267 -17.67 -10.16 -5.77
N PRO A 268 -18.44 -9.77 -6.80
CA PRO A 268 -19.87 -9.61 -6.65
C PRO A 268 -20.48 -10.98 -6.36
N CYS A 269 -21.18 -11.10 -5.23
CA CYS A 269 -22.15 -12.17 -5.03
C CYS A 269 -23.23 -11.98 -6.09
N VAL A 270 -23.16 -12.73 -7.18
CA VAL A 270 -24.29 -12.90 -8.10
C VAL A 270 -25.30 -13.82 -7.37
N PRO A 271 -26.60 -13.48 -7.36
CA PRO A 271 -27.64 -14.17 -6.59
C PRO A 271 -27.76 -15.66 -6.91
#